data_AF-A0A661K0P6-F1
#
_entry.id   AF-A0A661K0P6-F1
#
_cell.length_a   1.000
_cell.length_b   1.000
_cell.length_c   1.000
_cell.angle_alpha   90.00
_cell.angle_beta   90.00
_cell.angle_gamma   90.00
#
_symmetry.space_group_name_H-M   'P 1'
#
loop_
_entity.id
_entity.type
_entity.pdbx_description
1 polymer ?
#
loop_
_entity_poly.entity_id
_entity_poly.type
_entity_poly.pdbx_seq_one_letter_code
_entity_poly.pdbx_strand_id
1 'polypeptide(L)'
;MCNEAVLKDGDDLALLRALRTLLNGEKPEEYGTVKPKQARELAKALEEGLYIAFFCGRGPFYGNDGKKFLKEMVNLVAYLNEKANCVLLPLATDFNTMGFYHTILRDGDCDVLGKSLMYDVRDWKPRKGDVVIGLGSDFIWFLSDEQKVRMKTKDVKVISISSYETLTHVNSTVALSCAMAGIEVDDLAYRLDSLPVKLKGIRKPMLPADWEILERLKIFLKI
;
A
#
# COMPACT_ATOMS: atom_id res chain seq x y z
N MET A 1 -14.20 25.61 -13.79
CA MET A 1 -12.72 25.69 -13.72
C MET A 1 -12.28 24.75 -12.61
N CYS A 2 -11.28 23.90 -12.86
CA CYS A 2 -10.71 23.05 -11.82
C CYS A 2 -9.90 23.95 -10.88
N ASN A 3 -10.29 24.06 -9.61
CA ASN A 3 -9.52 24.77 -8.61
C ASN A 3 -8.34 23.88 -8.18
N GLU A 4 -7.32 23.77 -9.03
CA GLU A 4 -6.13 22.99 -8.74
C GLU A 4 -5.30 23.70 -7.66
N ALA A 5 -5.05 23.02 -6.55
CA ALA A 5 -4.14 23.46 -5.51
C ALA A 5 -2.94 22.50 -5.52
N VAL A 6 -1.79 23.00 -5.96
CA VAL A 6 -0.53 22.25 -5.90
C VAL A 6 -0.01 22.34 -4.48
N LEU A 7 -0.08 21.23 -3.75
CA LEU A 7 0.50 21.10 -2.41
C LEU A 7 2.01 20.84 -2.52
N LYS A 8 2.78 21.45 -1.62
CA LYS A 8 4.18 21.03 -1.39
C LYS A 8 4.20 19.79 -0.49
N ASP A 9 5.29 19.04 -0.59
CA ASP A 9 5.51 17.87 0.25
C ASP A 9 5.40 18.24 1.75
N GLY A 10 4.56 17.50 2.48
CA GLY A 10 4.27 17.71 3.90
C GLY A 10 3.10 18.66 4.21
N ASP A 11 2.63 19.45 3.25
CA ASP A 11 1.50 20.39 3.47
C ASP A 11 0.14 19.69 3.56
N ASP A 12 0.03 18.44 3.11
CA ASP A 12 -1.21 17.66 3.17
C ASP A 12 -1.76 17.56 4.60
N LEU A 13 -0.89 17.35 5.59
CA LEU A 13 -1.28 17.25 6.99
C LEU A 13 -1.76 18.60 7.53
N ALA A 14 -1.09 19.70 7.16
CA ALA A 14 -1.49 21.05 7.56
C ALA A 14 -2.86 21.40 6.99
N LEU A 15 -3.12 21.08 5.72
CA LEU A 15 -4.42 21.27 5.10
C LEU A 15 -5.52 20.48 5.81
N LEU A 16 -5.30 19.20 6.14
CA LEU A 16 -6.31 18.39 6.83
C LEU A 16 -6.70 18.96 8.19
N ARG A 17 -5.70 19.40 8.96
CA ARG A 17 -5.95 20.06 10.26
C ARG A 17 -6.73 21.36 10.07
N ALA A 18 -6.35 22.16 9.08
CA ALA A 18 -7.04 23.39 8.74
C ALA A 18 -8.51 23.14 8.36
N LEU A 19 -8.80 22.11 7.57
CA LEU A 19 -10.17 21.74 7.21
C LEU A 19 -10.98 21.38 8.45
N ARG A 20 -10.43 20.59 9.37
CA ARG A 20 -11.11 20.23 10.62
C ARG A 20 -11.42 21.45 11.49
N THR A 21 -10.47 22.37 11.63
CA THR A 21 -10.67 23.63 12.36
C THR A 21 -11.74 24.50 11.71
N LEU A 22 -11.73 24.62 10.37
CA LEU A 22 -12.75 25.36 9.63
C LEU A 22 -14.15 24.75 9.80
N LEU A 23 -14.27 23.41 9.76
CA LEU A 23 -15.53 22.70 9.95
C LEU A 23 -16.09 22.87 11.38
N ASN A 24 -15.23 23.14 12.37
CA ASN A 24 -15.62 23.51 13.72
C ASN A 24 -15.99 25.01 13.86
N GLY A 25 -15.94 25.79 12.79
CA GLY A 25 -16.21 27.23 12.82
C GLY A 25 -15.05 28.09 13.34
N GLU A 26 -13.88 27.49 13.54
CA GLU A 26 -12.69 28.15 14.04
C GLU A 26 -11.77 28.62 12.90
N LYS A 27 -10.79 29.47 13.21
CA LYS A 27 -9.79 29.97 12.24
C LYS A 27 -8.47 29.18 12.36
N PRO A 28 -8.05 28.44 11.33
CA PRO A 28 -6.75 27.78 11.30
C PRO A 28 -5.58 28.76 11.39
N GLU A 29 -4.50 28.32 12.05
CA GLU A 29 -3.22 29.01 12.12
C GLU A 29 -2.42 28.87 10.81
N GLU A 30 -2.44 27.68 10.20
CA GLU A 30 -1.75 27.35 8.96
C GLU A 30 -2.68 26.62 7.98
N TYR A 31 -2.37 26.70 6.68
CA TYR A 31 -3.10 26.02 5.59
C TYR A 31 -2.16 25.23 4.66
N GLY A 32 -0.89 25.06 5.07
CA GLY A 32 0.19 24.69 4.14
C GLY A 32 0.33 25.73 3.03
N THR A 33 0.54 25.27 1.80
CA THR A 33 0.59 26.12 0.59
C THR A 33 -0.77 26.51 0.02
N VAL A 34 -1.88 25.97 0.55
CA VAL A 34 -3.22 26.29 0.06
C VAL A 34 -3.63 27.68 0.52
N LYS A 35 -4.22 28.48 -0.38
CA LYS A 35 -4.73 29.79 0.00
C LYS A 35 -5.93 29.64 0.96
N PRO A 36 -6.06 30.48 2.00
CA PRO A 36 -7.17 30.39 2.95
C PRO A 36 -8.57 30.38 2.31
N LYS A 37 -8.73 31.10 1.19
CA LYS A 37 -9.98 31.10 0.41
C LYS A 37 -10.30 29.70 -0.14
N GLN A 38 -9.32 29.02 -0.73
CA GLN A 38 -9.51 27.68 -1.31
C GLN A 38 -9.83 26.65 -0.22
N ALA A 39 -9.15 26.74 0.94
CA ALA A 39 -9.44 25.86 2.07
C ALA A 39 -10.86 26.05 2.63
N ARG A 40 -11.35 27.31 2.70
CA ARG A 40 -12.74 27.60 3.09
C ARG A 40 -13.76 27.08 2.10
N GLU A 41 -13.49 27.22 0.80
CA GLU A 41 -14.34 26.66 -0.26
C GLU A 41 -14.42 25.13 -0.16
N LEU A 42 -13.29 24.47 0.10
CA LEU A 42 -13.23 23.02 0.31
C LEU A 42 -13.99 22.60 1.58
N ALA A 43 -13.78 23.27 2.71
CA ALA A 43 -14.50 22.99 3.96
C ALA A 43 -16.01 23.14 3.78
N LYS A 44 -16.46 24.20 3.08
CA LYS A 44 -17.87 24.40 2.76
C LYS A 44 -18.44 23.27 1.88
N ALA A 45 -17.70 22.85 0.86
CA ALA A 45 -18.12 21.74 0.00
C ALA A 45 -18.23 20.41 0.77
N LEU A 46 -17.36 20.18 1.75
CA LEU A 46 -17.44 19.03 2.65
C LEU A 46 -18.64 19.12 3.60
N GLU A 47 -18.97 20.32 4.11
CA GLU A 47 -20.11 20.53 5.01
C GLU A 47 -21.46 20.38 4.29
N GLU A 48 -21.57 20.86 3.03
CA GLU A 48 -22.79 20.78 2.21
C GLU A 48 -22.96 19.41 1.50
N GLY A 49 -21.94 18.55 1.56
CA GLY A 49 -21.92 17.27 0.87
C GLY A 49 -22.87 16.24 1.50
N LEU A 50 -23.74 15.62 0.69
CA LEU A 50 -24.63 14.53 1.13
C LEU A 50 -23.95 13.15 1.11
N TYR A 51 -22.99 12.99 0.21
CA TYR A 51 -22.14 11.81 0.10
C TYR A 51 -20.72 12.26 -0.26
N ILE A 52 -19.75 11.88 0.57
CA ILE A 52 -18.38 12.35 0.48
C ILE A 52 -17.48 11.12 0.32
N ALA A 53 -16.58 11.14 -0.66
CA ALA A 53 -15.64 10.06 -0.88
C ALA A 53 -14.22 10.61 -1.01
N PHE A 54 -13.34 10.16 -0.13
CA PHE A 54 -11.91 10.45 -0.18
C PHE A 54 -11.17 9.29 -0.86
N PHE A 55 -10.61 9.53 -2.03
CA PHE A 55 -9.68 8.59 -2.67
C PHE A 55 -8.25 8.98 -2.33
N CYS A 56 -7.58 8.17 -1.53
CA CYS A 56 -6.27 8.52 -0.97
C CYS A 56 -5.17 7.65 -1.60
N GLY A 57 -4.36 8.25 -2.47
CA GLY A 57 -3.17 7.61 -3.02
C GLY A 57 -2.03 7.47 -2.01
N ARG A 58 -0.92 6.85 -2.43
CA ARG A 58 0.22 6.60 -1.53
C ARG A 58 1.02 7.83 -1.12
N GLY A 59 0.94 8.92 -1.88
CA GLY A 59 1.82 10.09 -1.76
C GLY A 59 1.99 10.59 -0.32
N PRO A 60 0.90 10.93 0.40
CA PRO A 60 0.97 11.43 1.77
C PRO A 60 1.57 10.43 2.78
N PHE A 61 1.64 9.14 2.44
CA PHE A 61 2.19 8.11 3.32
C PHE A 61 3.71 7.91 3.14
N TYR A 62 4.32 8.50 2.11
CA TYR A 62 5.76 8.35 1.87
C TYR A 62 6.64 9.26 2.75
N GLY A 63 6.08 10.34 3.28
CA GLY A 63 6.76 11.25 4.21
C GLY A 63 6.75 10.75 5.67
N ASN A 64 7.57 11.38 6.52
CA ASN A 64 7.68 11.04 7.94
C ASN A 64 6.36 11.18 8.72
N ASP A 65 5.42 11.97 8.21
CA ASP A 65 4.13 12.23 8.86
C ASP A 65 2.99 11.34 8.34
N GLY A 66 3.26 10.34 7.49
CA GLY A 66 2.23 9.48 6.90
C GLY A 66 1.28 8.83 7.91
N LYS A 67 1.80 8.38 9.07
CA LYS A 67 0.96 7.83 10.16
C LYS A 67 0.05 8.88 10.80
N LYS A 68 0.55 10.11 10.97
CA LYS A 68 -0.24 11.23 11.52
C LYS A 68 -1.30 11.66 10.51
N PHE A 69 -0.93 11.74 9.24
CA PHE A 69 -1.84 12.01 8.13
C PHE A 69 -2.98 11.00 8.10
N LEU A 70 -2.68 9.68 8.15
CA LEU A 70 -3.73 8.65 8.20
C LEU A 70 -4.68 8.84 9.37
N LYS A 71 -4.14 9.13 10.56
CA LYS A 71 -4.95 9.35 11.76
C LYS A 71 -5.86 10.57 11.61
N GLU A 72 -5.35 11.69 11.09
CA GLU A 72 -6.19 12.88 10.86
C GLU A 72 -7.24 12.66 9.78
N MET A 73 -6.91 11.92 8.71
CA MET A 73 -7.89 11.52 7.69
C MET A 73 -9.03 10.71 8.29
N VAL A 74 -8.71 9.67 9.08
CA VAL A 74 -9.71 8.83 9.74
C VAL A 74 -10.58 9.66 10.69
N ASN A 75 -9.98 10.57 11.46
CA ASN A 75 -10.73 11.47 12.35
C ASN A 75 -11.67 12.41 11.58
N LEU A 76 -11.20 12.98 10.47
CA LEU A 76 -12.02 13.87 9.63
C LEU A 76 -13.19 13.11 9.02
N VAL A 77 -12.95 11.90 8.52
CA VAL A 77 -13.99 11.04 7.96
C VAL A 77 -15.01 10.66 9.03
N ALA A 78 -14.57 10.32 10.25
CA ALA A 78 -15.47 10.03 11.36
C ALA A 78 -16.34 11.26 11.73
N TYR A 79 -15.73 12.45 11.79
CA TYR A 79 -16.45 13.70 12.03
C TYR A 79 -17.50 13.99 10.96
N LEU A 80 -17.15 13.86 9.68
CA LEU A 80 -18.09 14.09 8.57
C LEU A 80 -19.24 13.06 8.56
N ASN A 81 -18.97 11.82 9.00
CA ASN A 81 -19.98 10.77 9.15
C ASN A 81 -21.07 11.07 10.19
N GLU A 82 -20.87 12.03 11.09
CA GLU A 82 -21.95 12.48 12.00
C GLU A 82 -23.08 13.19 11.24
N LYS A 83 -22.81 13.72 10.05
CA LYS A 83 -23.75 14.56 9.28
C LYS A 83 -24.08 14.01 7.88
N ALA A 84 -23.14 13.31 7.24
CA ALA A 84 -23.28 12.83 5.87
C ALA A 84 -22.54 11.50 5.68
N ASN A 85 -22.95 10.69 4.71
CA ASN A 85 -22.23 9.46 4.40
C ASN A 85 -20.84 9.80 3.85
N CYS A 86 -19.78 9.47 4.60
CA CYS A 86 -18.41 9.80 4.22
C CYS A 86 -17.54 8.54 4.20
N VAL A 87 -16.89 8.25 3.07
CA VAL A 87 -16.03 7.08 2.90
C VAL A 87 -14.57 7.47 2.63
N LEU A 88 -13.64 6.67 3.15
CA LEU A 88 -12.22 6.74 2.85
C LEU A 88 -11.81 5.48 2.08
N LEU A 89 -11.32 5.68 0.86
CA LEU A 89 -10.86 4.64 -0.04
C LEU A 89 -9.34 4.79 -0.23
N PRO A 90 -8.51 4.06 0.53
CA PRO A 90 -7.08 3.99 0.28
C PRO A 90 -6.83 3.26 -1.05
N LEU A 91 -6.08 3.90 -1.95
CA LEU A 91 -5.78 3.37 -3.27
C LEU A 91 -4.55 2.46 -3.18
N ALA A 92 -4.81 1.17 -2.91
CA ALA A 92 -3.80 0.13 -3.02
C ALA A 92 -3.27 0.02 -4.46
N THR A 93 -2.06 -0.51 -4.62
CA THR A 93 -1.30 -0.35 -5.87
C THR A 93 -1.40 -1.52 -6.81
N ASP A 94 -1.29 -2.72 -6.27
CA ASP A 94 -1.32 -3.92 -7.09
C ASP A 94 -2.74 -4.47 -7.12
N PHE A 95 -3.06 -5.15 -8.22
CA PHE A 95 -4.43 -5.60 -8.50
C PHE A 95 -5.03 -6.47 -7.39
N ASN A 96 -4.20 -7.11 -6.56
CA ASN A 96 -4.64 -7.99 -5.47
C ASN A 96 -4.02 -7.67 -4.09
N THR A 97 -3.58 -6.43 -3.86
CA THR A 97 -3.10 -6.02 -2.53
C THR A 97 -4.18 -6.24 -1.46
N MET A 98 -5.44 -5.97 -1.79
CA MET A 98 -6.56 -6.23 -0.87
C MET A 98 -6.73 -7.72 -0.58
N GLY A 99 -6.54 -8.60 -1.57
CA GLY A 99 -6.64 -10.05 -1.34
C GLY A 99 -5.57 -10.55 -0.41
N PHE A 100 -4.34 -10.03 -0.52
CA PHE A 100 -3.28 -10.31 0.45
C PHE A 100 -3.68 -9.92 1.88
N TYR A 101 -4.27 -8.73 2.07
CA TYR A 101 -4.76 -8.31 3.39
C TYR A 101 -5.91 -9.20 3.89
N HIS A 102 -6.86 -9.57 3.03
CA HIS A 102 -7.94 -10.49 3.40
C HIS A 102 -7.40 -11.85 3.85
N THR A 103 -6.45 -12.43 3.10
CA THR A 103 -5.82 -13.71 3.46
C THR A 103 -5.09 -13.61 4.80
N ILE A 104 -4.31 -12.55 5.03
CA ILE A 104 -3.61 -12.33 6.30
C ILE A 104 -4.59 -12.18 7.47
N LEU A 105 -5.64 -11.38 7.31
CA LEU A 105 -6.60 -11.13 8.39
C LEU A 105 -7.47 -12.35 8.72
N ARG A 106 -7.72 -13.19 7.72
CA ARG A 106 -8.54 -14.40 7.86
C ARG A 106 -7.74 -15.59 8.39
N ASP A 107 -6.59 -15.86 7.78
CA ASP A 107 -5.84 -17.10 7.94
C ASP A 107 -4.49 -16.88 8.64
N GLY A 108 -4.05 -15.63 8.79
CA GLY A 108 -2.80 -15.28 9.46
C GLY A 108 -2.94 -15.19 10.98
N ASP A 109 -1.85 -15.48 11.68
CA ASP A 109 -1.75 -15.21 13.11
C ASP A 109 -1.44 -13.72 13.33
N CYS A 110 -2.48 -12.93 13.59
CA CYS A 110 -2.37 -11.48 13.82
C CYS A 110 -1.43 -11.11 14.97
N ASP A 111 -1.22 -11.99 15.96
CA ASP A 111 -0.30 -11.73 17.08
C ASP A 111 1.16 -11.90 16.64
N VAL A 112 1.44 -12.87 15.78
CA VAL A 112 2.76 -13.04 15.15
C VAL A 112 3.01 -11.91 14.16
N LEU A 113 2.04 -11.64 13.29
CA LEU A 113 2.11 -10.58 12.29
C LEU A 113 2.29 -9.21 12.95
N GLY A 114 1.56 -8.88 14.01
CA GLY A 114 1.72 -7.60 14.71
C GLY A 114 3.13 -7.36 15.26
N LYS A 115 3.90 -8.42 15.54
CA LYS A 115 5.27 -8.35 16.06
C LYS A 115 6.33 -8.35 14.97
N SER A 116 6.08 -9.00 13.83
CA SER A 116 7.08 -9.20 12.76
C SER A 116 6.73 -8.52 11.44
N LEU A 117 5.55 -7.91 11.30
CA LEU A 117 5.12 -7.26 10.07
C LEU A 117 5.85 -5.93 9.89
N MET A 118 6.73 -5.91 8.89
CA MET A 118 7.33 -4.68 8.38
C MET A 118 6.51 -4.20 7.18
N TYR A 119 5.92 -3.01 7.31
CA TYR A 119 5.06 -2.42 6.29
C TYR A 119 5.84 -1.81 5.12
N ASP A 120 7.10 -1.42 5.36
CA ASP A 120 7.95 -0.77 4.38
C ASP A 120 9.35 -1.40 4.38
N VAL A 121 9.74 -1.93 3.22
CA VAL A 121 11.08 -2.50 3.03
C VAL A 121 12.19 -1.46 3.22
N ARG A 122 11.86 -0.16 3.16
CA ARG A 122 12.82 0.92 3.42
C ARG A 122 13.23 0.99 4.90
N ASP A 123 12.35 0.59 5.82
CA ASP A 123 12.66 0.53 7.25
C ASP A 123 13.46 -0.72 7.64
N TRP A 124 13.54 -1.70 6.73
CA TRP A 124 14.20 -2.97 6.99
C TRP A 124 15.71 -2.80 7.12
N LYS A 125 16.27 -3.36 8.20
CA LYS A 125 17.71 -3.34 8.52
C LYS A 125 18.26 -4.77 8.41
N PRO A 126 18.88 -5.15 7.27
CA PRO A 126 19.40 -6.50 7.06
C PRO A 126 20.51 -6.85 8.06
N ARG A 127 20.45 -8.08 8.55
CA ARG A 127 21.50 -8.74 9.33
C ARG A 127 22.30 -9.65 8.41
N LYS A 128 23.49 -10.04 8.89
CA LYS A 128 24.38 -10.89 8.11
C LYS A 128 23.72 -12.25 7.86
N GLY A 129 23.60 -12.65 6.60
CA GLY A 129 23.00 -13.93 6.21
C GLY A 129 21.48 -13.99 6.25
N ASP A 130 20.78 -12.85 6.37
CA ASP A 130 19.32 -12.83 6.23
C ASP A 130 18.91 -13.35 4.82
N VAL A 131 17.74 -13.98 4.74
CA VAL A 131 17.13 -14.45 3.49
C VAL A 131 15.83 -13.69 3.26
N VAL A 132 15.62 -13.19 2.05
CA VAL A 132 14.40 -12.51 1.64
C VAL A 132 13.75 -13.27 0.49
N ILE A 133 12.45 -13.52 0.60
CA ILE A 133 11.64 -14.10 -0.48
C ILE A 133 10.71 -13.01 -1.00
N GLY A 134 10.87 -12.64 -2.27
CA GLY A 134 9.98 -11.72 -2.98
C GLY A 134 8.99 -12.51 -3.83
N LEU A 135 7.71 -12.46 -3.47
CA LEU A 135 6.61 -13.12 -4.18
C LEU A 135 5.82 -12.08 -4.98
N GLY A 136 5.85 -12.16 -6.32
CA GLY A 136 5.16 -11.22 -7.20
C GLY A 136 5.56 -9.75 -6.98
N SER A 137 6.74 -9.51 -6.39
CA SER A 137 7.17 -8.19 -5.90
C SER A 137 8.49 -7.75 -6.55
N ASP A 138 8.64 -6.44 -6.80
CA ASP A 138 9.91 -5.84 -7.21
C ASP A 138 10.52 -4.95 -6.10
N PHE A 139 10.77 -5.51 -4.91
CA PHE A 139 11.19 -4.70 -3.76
C PHE A 139 12.54 -4.01 -3.95
N ILE A 140 13.49 -4.60 -4.71
CA ILE A 140 14.82 -4.01 -4.96
C ILE A 140 14.70 -2.69 -5.73
N TRP A 141 13.68 -2.55 -6.58
CA TRP A 141 13.38 -1.29 -7.29
C TRP A 141 13.13 -0.12 -6.33
N PHE A 142 12.50 -0.39 -5.18
CA PHE A 142 12.13 0.62 -4.20
C PHE A 142 13.23 0.94 -3.17
N LEU A 143 14.37 0.24 -3.23
CA LEU A 143 15.48 0.47 -2.33
C LEU A 143 16.39 1.61 -2.80
N SER A 144 16.89 2.41 -1.85
CA SER A 144 17.98 3.34 -2.10
C SER A 144 19.27 2.60 -2.43
N ASP A 145 20.22 3.28 -3.07
CA ASP A 145 21.51 2.67 -3.40
C ASP A 145 22.30 2.27 -2.13
N GLU A 146 22.18 3.06 -1.06
CA GLU A 146 22.75 2.70 0.25
C GLU A 146 22.15 1.40 0.80
N GLN A 147 20.82 1.22 0.70
CA GLN A 147 20.15 -0.02 1.12
C GLN A 147 20.59 -1.22 0.29
N LYS A 148 20.72 -1.06 -1.04
CA LYS A 148 21.23 -2.11 -1.94
C LYS A 148 22.67 -2.50 -1.59
N VAL A 149 23.54 -1.53 -1.36
CA VAL A 149 24.92 -1.78 -0.91
C VAL A 149 24.91 -2.53 0.43
N ARG A 150 24.09 -2.08 1.39
CA ARG A 150 23.98 -2.72 2.70
C ARG A 150 23.52 -4.18 2.61
N MET A 151 22.56 -4.51 1.74
CA MET A 151 22.16 -5.90 1.51
C MET A 151 23.34 -6.75 1.02
N LYS A 152 24.12 -6.24 0.06
CA LYS A 152 25.31 -6.93 -0.45
C LYS A 152 26.36 -7.13 0.64
N THR A 153 26.68 -6.10 1.42
CA THR A 153 27.65 -6.18 2.53
C THR A 153 27.21 -7.16 3.62
N LYS A 154 25.90 -7.33 3.81
CA LYS A 154 25.33 -8.27 4.78
C LYS A 154 25.15 -9.69 4.22
N ASP A 155 25.58 -9.95 2.98
CA ASP A 155 25.41 -11.25 2.32
C ASP A 155 23.95 -11.76 2.37
N VAL A 156 23.00 -10.85 2.14
CA VAL A 156 21.58 -11.21 2.08
C VAL A 156 21.34 -12.09 0.85
N LYS A 157 20.66 -13.23 1.04
CA LYS A 157 20.19 -14.05 -0.08
C LYS A 157 18.78 -13.65 -0.48
N VAL A 158 18.54 -13.49 -1.78
CA VAL A 158 17.24 -13.09 -2.31
C VAL A 158 16.69 -14.23 -3.17
N ILE A 159 15.47 -14.66 -2.88
CA ILE A 159 14.71 -15.60 -3.70
C ILE A 159 13.57 -14.82 -4.33
N SER A 160 13.49 -14.78 -5.66
CA SER A 160 12.41 -14.12 -6.38
C SER A 160 11.49 -15.17 -7.00
N ILE A 161 10.18 -15.04 -6.76
CA ILE A 161 9.14 -15.84 -7.42
C ILE A 161 8.26 -14.84 -8.19
N SER A 162 8.29 -14.87 -9.52
CA SER A 162 7.59 -13.88 -10.35
C SER A 162 7.13 -14.46 -11.69
N SER A 163 6.06 -13.90 -12.25
CA SER A 163 5.55 -14.27 -13.58
C SER A 163 6.21 -13.50 -14.72
N TYR A 164 7.03 -12.50 -14.41
CA TYR A 164 7.81 -11.72 -15.36
C TYR A 164 9.11 -11.22 -14.73
N GLU A 165 10.06 -10.82 -15.58
CA GLU A 165 11.35 -10.30 -15.16
C GLU A 165 11.20 -8.91 -14.51
N THR A 166 11.84 -8.73 -13.36
CA THR A 166 11.86 -7.49 -12.58
C THR A 166 13.29 -7.18 -12.13
N LEU A 167 13.56 -5.99 -11.59
CA LEU A 167 14.90 -5.68 -11.06
C LEU A 167 15.28 -6.65 -9.93
N THR A 168 14.30 -7.01 -9.10
CA THR A 168 14.45 -8.01 -8.04
C THR A 168 14.78 -9.39 -8.61
N HIS A 169 14.13 -9.79 -9.70
CA HIS A 169 14.38 -11.07 -10.36
C HIS A 169 15.83 -11.18 -10.83
N VAL A 170 16.31 -10.16 -11.55
CA VAL A 170 17.67 -10.11 -12.11
C VAL A 170 18.76 -10.05 -11.04
N ASN A 171 18.47 -9.44 -9.89
CA ASN A 171 19.42 -9.31 -8.78
C ASN A 171 19.23 -10.39 -7.69
N SER A 172 18.40 -11.40 -7.93
CA SER A 172 18.15 -12.47 -6.97
C SER A 172 19.27 -13.51 -6.95
N THR A 173 19.44 -14.18 -5.80
CA THR A 173 20.29 -15.37 -5.69
C THR A 173 19.65 -16.57 -6.38
N VAL A 174 18.32 -16.70 -6.26
CA VAL A 174 17.54 -17.72 -6.94
C VAL A 174 16.29 -17.05 -7.52
N ALA A 175 16.08 -17.22 -8.82
CA ALA A 175 14.91 -16.70 -9.53
C ALA A 175 14.05 -17.87 -10.00
N LEU A 176 12.78 -17.88 -9.60
CA LEU A 176 11.79 -18.88 -9.97
C LEU A 176 10.69 -18.20 -10.77
N SER A 177 10.46 -18.67 -11.99
CA SER A 177 9.35 -18.19 -12.81
C SER A 177 8.07 -18.95 -12.47
N CYS A 178 6.94 -18.26 -12.40
CA CYS A 178 5.62 -18.86 -12.18
C CYS A 178 4.61 -18.43 -13.26
N ALA A 179 3.49 -19.14 -13.33
CA ALA A 179 2.36 -18.77 -14.16
C ALA A 179 1.71 -17.46 -13.67
N MET A 180 1.23 -16.65 -14.61
CA MET A 180 0.55 -15.39 -14.31
C MET A 180 -0.92 -15.61 -13.90
N ALA A 181 -1.28 -15.17 -12.70
CA ALA A 181 -2.65 -15.16 -12.20
C ALA A 181 -3.60 -14.39 -13.13
N GLY A 182 -4.76 -14.97 -13.43
CA GLY A 182 -5.76 -14.38 -14.32
C GLY A 182 -5.41 -14.37 -15.81
N ILE A 183 -4.24 -14.90 -16.19
CA ILE A 183 -3.89 -15.11 -17.60
C ILE A 183 -3.66 -16.61 -17.85
N GLU A 184 -2.80 -17.24 -17.07
CA GLU A 184 -2.43 -18.66 -17.20
C GLU A 184 -3.13 -19.57 -16.22
N VAL A 185 -3.45 -19.05 -15.03
CA VAL A 185 -4.12 -19.79 -13.97
C VAL A 185 -5.30 -18.98 -13.45
N ASP A 186 -6.38 -19.69 -13.09
CA ASP A 186 -7.48 -19.09 -12.35
C ASP A 186 -6.98 -18.61 -10.99
N ASP A 187 -7.55 -17.50 -10.51
CA ASP A 187 -7.20 -16.95 -9.20
C ASP A 187 -8.38 -16.13 -8.62
N LEU A 188 -8.25 -15.68 -7.37
CA LEU A 188 -9.18 -14.79 -6.70
C LEU A 188 -8.48 -13.47 -6.34
N ALA A 189 -8.93 -12.39 -6.97
CA ALA A 189 -8.50 -11.05 -6.62
C ALA A 189 -9.56 -10.29 -5.82
N TYR A 190 -9.14 -9.25 -5.10
CA TYR A 190 -10.06 -8.34 -4.42
C TYR A 190 -9.88 -6.93 -4.93
N ARG A 191 -10.99 -6.29 -5.30
CA ARG A 191 -11.02 -4.88 -5.70
C ARG A 191 -10.75 -3.99 -4.47
N LEU A 192 -10.46 -2.70 -4.71
CA LEU A 192 -10.18 -1.71 -3.66
C LEU A 192 -11.30 -1.58 -2.60
N ASP A 193 -12.54 -1.86 -2.97
CA ASP A 193 -13.69 -1.90 -2.07
C ASP A 193 -13.91 -3.28 -1.42
N SER A 194 -12.90 -4.15 -1.47
CA SER A 194 -12.90 -5.50 -0.89
C SER A 194 -13.90 -6.48 -1.52
N LEU A 195 -14.45 -6.19 -2.70
CA LEU A 195 -15.27 -7.16 -3.41
C LEU A 195 -14.40 -8.20 -4.14
N PRO A 196 -14.66 -9.51 -3.95
CA PRO A 196 -13.92 -10.56 -4.61
C PRO A 196 -14.26 -10.62 -6.10
N VAL A 197 -13.24 -10.86 -6.93
CA VAL A 197 -13.32 -11.00 -8.37
C VAL A 197 -12.59 -12.27 -8.76
N LYS A 198 -13.31 -13.23 -9.33
CA LYS A 198 -12.70 -14.44 -9.89
C LYS A 198 -11.97 -14.08 -11.18
N LEU A 199 -10.67 -14.31 -11.19
CA LEU A 199 -9.83 -14.21 -12.37
C LEU A 199 -9.86 -15.56 -13.09
N LYS A 200 -10.01 -15.52 -14.42
CA LYS A 200 -10.07 -16.71 -15.25
C LYS A 200 -8.84 -16.78 -16.14
N GLY A 201 -8.11 -17.89 -16.10
CA GLY A 201 -7.06 -18.19 -17.04
C GLY A 201 -7.61 -18.21 -18.47
N ILE A 202 -6.99 -17.45 -19.36
CA ILE A 202 -7.34 -17.36 -20.78
C ILE A 202 -6.39 -18.15 -21.68
N ARG A 203 -5.27 -18.64 -21.13
CA ARG A 203 -4.32 -19.52 -21.81
C ARG A 203 -3.87 -20.65 -20.88
N LYS A 204 -3.37 -21.74 -21.46
CA LYS A 204 -2.83 -22.86 -20.70
C LYS A 204 -1.51 -22.46 -20.01
N PRO A 205 -1.29 -22.82 -18.73
CA PRO A 205 -0.04 -22.50 -18.04
C PRO A 205 1.12 -23.33 -18.60
N MET A 206 2.27 -22.69 -18.80
CA MET A 206 3.54 -23.37 -19.13
C MET A 206 4.42 -23.62 -17.90
N LEU A 207 4.17 -22.87 -16.84
CA LEU A 207 4.89 -22.88 -15.57
C LEU A 207 3.92 -23.23 -14.44
N PRO A 208 4.40 -23.72 -13.29
CA PRO A 208 3.55 -23.92 -12.12
C PRO A 208 3.01 -22.58 -11.61
N ALA A 209 1.86 -22.62 -10.95
CA ALA A 209 1.37 -21.47 -10.18
C ALA A 209 2.32 -21.15 -9.01
N ASP A 210 2.26 -19.92 -8.52
CA ASP A 210 3.09 -19.49 -7.38
C ASP A 210 2.79 -20.30 -6.11
N TRP A 211 1.52 -20.58 -5.81
CA TRP A 211 1.13 -21.43 -4.69
C TRP A 211 1.65 -22.86 -4.81
N GLU A 212 1.73 -23.44 -6.02
CA GLU A 212 2.32 -24.77 -6.24
C GLU A 212 3.82 -24.77 -5.93
N ILE A 213 4.53 -23.69 -6.28
CA ILE A 213 5.94 -23.52 -5.93
C ILE A 213 6.08 -23.45 -4.40
N LEU A 214 5.24 -22.65 -3.73
CA LEU A 214 5.27 -22.50 -2.28
C LEU A 214 4.97 -23.82 -1.55
N GLU A 215 4.01 -24.61 -2.02
CA GLU A 215 3.74 -25.95 -1.45
C GLU A 215 4.95 -26.87 -1.56
N ARG A 216 5.62 -26.90 -2.73
CA ARG A 216 6.84 -27.68 -2.90
C ARG A 216 7.94 -27.23 -1.95
N LEU A 217 8.10 -25.91 -1.75
CA LEU A 217 9.08 -25.36 -0.80
C LEU A 217 8.78 -25.74 0.65
N LYS A 218 7.51 -25.71 1.07
CA LYS A 218 7.11 -26.15 2.42
C LYS A 218 7.55 -27.59 2.72
N ILE A 219 7.36 -28.49 1.76
CA ILE A 219 7.76 -29.91 1.88
C ILE A 219 9.26 -30.03 2.20
N PHE A 220 10.11 -29.19 1.60
CA PHE A 220 11.55 -29.22 1.86
C PHE A 220 11.94 -28.61 3.21
N LEU A 221 11.17 -27.65 3.73
CA LEU A 221 11.49 -26.92 4.95
C LEU A 221 11.00 -27.62 6.23
N LYS A 222 10.21 -28.70 6.12
CA LYS A 222 9.63 -29.44 7.26
C LYS A 222 8.94 -28.53 8.29
N ILE A 223 8.22 -27.53 7.80
CA ILE A 223 7.36 -26.63 8.59
C ILE A 223 5.90 -26.94 8.28
#